data_AF-A0A8T9B1R4-F1
#
_entry.id   AF-A0A8T9B1R4-F1
#
_cell.length_a   1.000
_cell.length_b   1.000
_cell.length_c   1.000
_cell.angle_alpha   90.00
_cell.angle_beta   90.00
_cell.angle_gamma   90.00
#
_symmetry.space_group_name_H-M   'P 1'
#
loop_
_entity.id
_entity.type
_entity.pdbx_description
1 polymer ?
#
loop_
_entity_poly.entity_id
_entity_poly.type
_entity_poly.pdbx_seq_one_letter_code
_entity_poly.pdbx_strand_id
1 'polypeptide(L)'
;MMSGSQPAPSAANLAFFGSKVDNTVFAAISRLFTTPFRWNHWNGAPVLYKDVLFAAIRAMLSNLTIAQSRYLNKSTSETYQDFCKAISQEPKTVKLESGTTTAHWIGNKNADVVILFLHGGGYTQPCTPQHMQYFHRLVTDLNKLSDGTPSISVLLLAYTLAPEAQFPIQLKQAVSMLSYLLNEAGKSPMDIMITGDSAGGGLILSLLSHLLHPHPDIPKLSISMPLRAAFLYSPWVSFDTSHDSYTKNDVKDTLVPDILRKWAGSYLGTVDRETDPGVVVGGNNYSEPLLADASWWEGMHNIVKDMWIWAGENEVFLDSLRDFGAKFSDGWKVGGGAEESIKLEFGKNDAHIGPIMDVMLQYKEKSETQLGLEEWLKVRLA
;
A
#
# COMPACT_ATOMS: atom_id res chain seq x y z
N MET A 1 -5.83 10.68 25.96
CA MET A 1 -7.18 10.10 25.96
C MET A 1 -8.10 11.01 25.16
N MET A 2 -8.43 10.60 23.94
CA MET A 2 -9.67 10.98 23.25
C MET A 2 -10.07 9.75 22.46
N SER A 3 -10.92 8.91 23.05
CA SER A 3 -11.65 7.88 22.32
C SER A 3 -12.69 8.60 21.46
N GLY A 4 -12.31 8.99 20.24
CA GLY A 4 -13.26 9.49 19.26
C GLY A 4 -14.08 8.31 18.74
N SER A 5 -15.07 7.85 19.52
CA SER A 5 -16.16 7.07 18.96
C SER A 5 -16.83 7.93 17.90
N GLN A 6 -16.66 7.57 16.63
CA GLN A 6 -17.40 8.17 15.52
C GLN A 6 -18.90 8.09 15.85
N PRO A 7 -19.67 9.18 15.68
CA PRO A 7 -21.10 9.16 15.97
C PRO A 7 -21.78 8.08 15.12
N ALA A 8 -22.64 7.27 15.76
CA ALA A 8 -23.40 6.24 15.06
C ALA A 8 -24.21 6.88 13.90
N PRO A 9 -24.27 6.24 12.71
CA PRO A 9 -25.07 6.75 11.61
C PRO A 9 -26.54 6.87 12.03
N SER A 10 -27.23 7.92 11.58
CA SER A 10 -28.66 8.11 11.84
C SER A 10 -29.49 6.94 11.31
N ALA A 11 -30.71 6.73 11.82
CA ALA A 11 -31.59 5.64 11.36
C ALA A 11 -31.87 5.68 9.84
N ALA A 12 -31.94 6.88 9.25
CA ALA A 12 -32.02 7.07 7.80
C ALA A 12 -30.75 6.60 7.08
N ASN A 13 -29.57 6.86 7.66
CA ASN A 13 -28.29 6.37 7.15
C ASN A 13 -28.17 4.85 7.27
N LEU A 14 -28.79 4.20 8.27
CA LEU A 14 -28.79 2.74 8.43
C LEU A 14 -29.64 2.02 7.36
N ALA A 15 -30.82 2.55 7.01
CA ALA A 15 -31.64 2.00 5.93
C ALA A 15 -30.97 2.15 4.55
N PHE A 16 -30.35 3.31 4.31
CA PHE A 16 -29.56 3.58 3.09
C PHE A 16 -28.25 2.78 3.05
N PHE A 17 -27.74 2.38 4.21
CA PHE A 17 -26.58 1.52 4.34
C PHE A 17 -26.92 0.06 4.06
N GLY A 18 -28.08 -0.42 4.53
CA GLY A 18 -28.62 -1.74 4.18
C GLY A 18 -28.76 -1.93 2.66
N SER A 19 -29.35 -0.98 1.96
CA SER A 19 -29.49 -1.05 0.49
C SER A 19 -28.16 -1.04 -0.26
N LYS A 20 -27.13 -0.38 0.27
CA LYS A 20 -25.77 -0.40 -0.31
C LYS A 20 -25.04 -1.73 -0.07
N VAL A 21 -25.27 -2.38 1.07
CA VAL A 21 -24.78 -3.75 1.32
C VAL A 21 -25.50 -4.75 0.39
N ASP A 22 -26.80 -4.57 0.17
CA ASP A 22 -27.58 -5.37 -0.79
C ASP A 22 -27.03 -5.25 -2.22
N ASN A 23 -26.55 -4.07 -2.64
CA ASN A 23 -25.90 -3.88 -3.94
C ASN A 23 -24.62 -4.71 -4.10
N THR A 24 -23.83 -4.86 -3.04
CA THR A 24 -22.62 -5.71 -3.04
C THR A 24 -22.99 -7.18 -3.22
N VAL A 25 -23.99 -7.65 -2.46
CA VAL A 25 -24.50 -9.03 -2.56
C VAL A 25 -25.12 -9.27 -3.94
N PHE A 26 -25.90 -8.31 -4.45
CA PHE A 26 -26.49 -8.36 -5.78
C PHE A 26 -25.42 -8.40 -6.88
N ALA A 27 -24.34 -7.61 -6.77
CA ALA A 27 -23.25 -7.65 -7.73
C ALA A 27 -22.56 -9.02 -7.79
N ALA A 28 -22.29 -9.63 -6.63
CA ALA A 28 -21.74 -10.99 -6.55
C ALA A 28 -22.68 -12.03 -7.19
N ILE A 29 -23.98 -11.96 -6.86
CA ILE A 29 -25.01 -12.86 -7.38
C ILE A 29 -25.18 -12.68 -8.90
N SER A 30 -25.32 -11.45 -9.37
CA SER A 30 -25.44 -11.11 -10.79
C SER A 30 -24.21 -11.59 -11.58
N ARG A 31 -23.01 -11.51 -10.98
CA ARG A 31 -21.79 -12.01 -11.61
C ARG A 31 -21.81 -13.53 -11.80
N LEU A 32 -22.28 -14.27 -10.79
CA LEU A 32 -22.47 -15.72 -10.90
C LEU A 32 -23.49 -16.07 -12.00
N PHE A 33 -24.64 -15.39 -12.05
CA PHE A 33 -25.69 -15.65 -13.05
C PHE A 33 -25.29 -15.28 -14.49
N THR A 34 -24.46 -14.26 -14.67
CA THR A 34 -24.01 -13.82 -16.01
C THR A 34 -22.84 -14.65 -16.55
N THR A 35 -22.17 -15.45 -15.71
CA THR A 35 -20.99 -16.26 -16.08
C THR A 35 -21.23 -17.20 -17.27
N PRO A 36 -22.33 -17.99 -17.34
CA PRO A 36 -22.57 -18.89 -18.47
C PRO A 36 -22.66 -18.18 -19.82
N PHE A 37 -23.16 -16.93 -19.82
CA PHE A 37 -23.32 -16.12 -21.04
C PHE A 37 -22.01 -15.46 -21.49
N ARG A 38 -20.97 -15.49 -20.66
CA ARG A 38 -19.67 -14.86 -20.91
C ARG A 38 -18.55 -15.86 -21.18
N TRP A 39 -18.84 -17.15 -21.07
CA TRP A 39 -17.85 -18.22 -21.18
C TRP A 39 -17.07 -18.18 -22.51
N ASN A 40 -17.75 -17.87 -23.61
CA ASN A 40 -17.15 -17.83 -24.95
C ASN A 40 -16.39 -16.52 -25.27
N HIS A 41 -16.48 -15.51 -24.38
CA HIS A 41 -15.82 -14.20 -24.52
C HIS A 41 -15.31 -13.72 -23.15
N TRP A 42 -14.58 -14.59 -22.44
CA TRP A 42 -14.10 -14.28 -21.10
C TRP A 42 -13.08 -13.13 -21.12
N ASN A 43 -13.40 -12.06 -20.40
CA ASN A 43 -12.52 -10.91 -20.18
C ASN A 43 -12.43 -10.55 -18.68
N GLY A 44 -12.91 -11.42 -17.80
CA GLY A 44 -12.91 -11.22 -16.34
C GLY A 44 -11.60 -11.61 -15.68
N ALA A 45 -11.58 -11.65 -14.34
CA ALA A 45 -10.42 -12.12 -13.58
C ALA A 45 -10.03 -13.57 -13.99
N PRO A 46 -8.79 -14.03 -13.73
CA PRO A 46 -8.29 -15.30 -14.28
C PRO A 46 -9.10 -16.55 -13.88
N VAL A 47 -9.82 -16.48 -12.76
CA VAL A 47 -10.65 -17.57 -12.23
C VAL A 47 -11.99 -17.04 -11.71
N LEU A 48 -13.05 -17.84 -11.85
CA LEU A 48 -14.44 -17.41 -11.60
C LEU A 48 -14.67 -16.80 -10.21
N TYR A 49 -14.14 -17.39 -9.15
CA TYR A 49 -14.36 -16.85 -7.80
C TYR A 49 -13.60 -15.53 -7.57
N LYS A 50 -12.41 -15.33 -8.16
CA LYS A 50 -11.74 -14.00 -8.16
C LYS A 50 -12.63 -12.99 -8.87
N ASP A 51 -13.22 -13.38 -10.00
CA ASP A 51 -14.07 -12.50 -10.80
C ASP A 51 -15.35 -12.06 -10.06
N VAL A 52 -15.96 -12.97 -9.31
CA VAL A 52 -17.10 -12.67 -8.41
C VAL A 52 -16.67 -11.79 -7.25
N LEU A 53 -15.56 -12.08 -6.59
CA LEU A 53 -15.05 -11.26 -5.50
C LEU A 53 -14.73 -9.84 -5.97
N PHE A 54 -14.06 -9.69 -7.11
CA PHE A 54 -13.71 -8.37 -7.63
C PHE A 54 -14.96 -7.58 -8.00
N ALA A 55 -16.00 -8.21 -8.55
CA ALA A 55 -17.28 -7.56 -8.77
C ALA A 55 -17.92 -7.07 -7.46
N ALA A 56 -17.86 -7.86 -6.39
CA ALA A 56 -18.35 -7.47 -5.08
C ALA A 56 -17.52 -6.29 -4.50
N ILE A 57 -16.19 -6.34 -4.59
CA ILE A 57 -15.32 -5.26 -4.11
C ILE A 57 -15.57 -3.97 -4.88
N ARG A 58 -15.64 -4.01 -6.22
CA ARG A 58 -15.97 -2.84 -7.04
C ARG A 58 -17.32 -2.24 -6.64
N ALA A 59 -18.34 -3.08 -6.47
CA ALA A 59 -19.65 -2.61 -6.02
C ALA A 59 -19.57 -1.95 -4.63
N MET A 60 -18.84 -2.54 -3.69
CA MET A 60 -18.63 -1.95 -2.37
C MET A 60 -17.92 -0.59 -2.45
N LEU A 61 -16.83 -0.50 -3.22
CA LEU A 61 -16.04 0.71 -3.38
C LEU A 61 -16.80 1.84 -4.09
N SER A 62 -17.64 1.52 -5.08
CA SER A 62 -18.46 2.53 -5.76
C SER A 62 -19.62 3.04 -4.90
N ASN A 63 -20.14 2.22 -3.98
CA ASN A 63 -21.38 2.53 -3.26
C ASN A 63 -21.16 3.10 -1.86
N LEU A 64 -20.12 2.69 -1.13
CA LEU A 64 -19.89 3.16 0.23
C LEU A 64 -19.12 4.47 0.28
N THR A 65 -19.52 5.34 1.22
CA THR A 65 -18.67 6.47 1.62
C THR A 65 -17.44 5.98 2.40
N ILE A 66 -16.37 6.77 2.49
CA ILE A 66 -15.21 6.51 3.36
C ILE A 66 -15.68 6.30 4.79
N ALA A 67 -16.58 7.15 5.29
CA ALA A 67 -17.13 7.00 6.64
C ALA A 67 -17.91 5.67 6.82
N GLN A 68 -18.73 5.28 5.84
CA GLN A 68 -19.48 4.01 5.87
C GLN A 68 -18.54 2.79 5.78
N SER A 69 -17.54 2.86 4.91
CA SER A 69 -16.53 1.81 4.77
C SER A 69 -15.73 1.64 6.06
N ARG A 70 -15.31 2.75 6.68
CA ARG A 70 -14.61 2.72 7.98
C ARG A 70 -15.50 2.29 9.14
N TYR A 71 -16.80 2.53 9.11
CA TYR A 71 -17.69 2.01 10.15
C TYR A 71 -17.70 0.48 10.19
N LEU A 72 -17.50 -0.17 9.03
CA LEU A 72 -17.42 -1.63 8.92
C LEU A 72 -16.04 -2.19 9.29
N ASN A 73 -15.02 -1.34 9.38
CA ASN A 73 -13.64 -1.75 9.55
C ASN A 73 -13.05 -1.19 10.83
N LYS A 74 -12.26 -2.00 11.53
CA LYS A 74 -11.53 -1.53 12.71
C LYS A 74 -10.39 -0.60 12.29
N SER A 75 -10.01 0.32 13.17
CA SER A 75 -8.80 1.13 12.95
C SER A 75 -7.56 0.23 12.83
N THR A 76 -6.48 0.73 12.21
CA THR A 76 -5.21 -0.03 12.08
C THR A 76 -4.74 -0.58 13.43
N SER A 77 -4.83 0.21 14.50
CA SER A 77 -4.41 -0.20 15.84
C SER A 77 -5.33 -1.24 16.47
N GLU A 78 -6.65 -1.14 16.30
CA GLU A 78 -7.60 -2.15 16.80
C GLU A 78 -7.45 -3.48 16.03
N THR A 79 -7.28 -3.41 14.71
CA THR A 79 -6.97 -4.57 13.86
C THR A 79 -5.69 -5.26 14.33
N TYR A 80 -4.66 -4.49 14.68
CA TYR A 80 -3.40 -5.03 15.22
C TYR A 80 -3.59 -5.74 16.56
N GLN A 81 -4.38 -5.16 17.46
CA GLN A 81 -4.70 -5.77 18.75
C GLN A 81 -5.40 -7.13 18.58
N ASP A 82 -6.37 -7.22 17.67
CA ASP A 82 -7.06 -8.47 17.39
C ASP A 82 -6.16 -9.49 16.70
N PHE A 83 -5.32 -9.04 15.77
CA PHE A 83 -4.32 -9.88 15.13
C PHE A 83 -3.37 -10.50 16.17
N CYS A 84 -2.82 -9.70 17.09
CA CYS A 84 -1.98 -10.16 18.18
C CYS A 84 -2.68 -11.20 19.07
N LYS A 85 -3.94 -10.97 19.43
CA LYS A 85 -4.77 -11.96 20.17
C LYS A 85 -4.92 -13.26 19.39
N ALA A 86 -5.18 -13.19 18.08
CA ALA A 86 -5.39 -14.36 17.24
C ALA A 86 -4.13 -15.24 17.13
N ILE A 87 -2.94 -14.66 17.21
CA ILE A 87 -1.66 -15.39 17.19
C ILE A 87 -1.06 -15.61 18.59
N SER A 88 -1.81 -15.31 19.65
CA SER A 88 -1.37 -15.42 21.05
C SER A 88 -0.05 -14.69 21.35
N GLN A 89 0.11 -13.48 20.80
CA GLN A 89 1.27 -12.62 21.06
C GLN A 89 0.86 -11.34 21.77
N GLU A 90 1.71 -10.88 22.70
CA GLU A 90 1.56 -9.57 23.32
C GLU A 90 1.73 -8.45 22.28
N PRO A 91 0.80 -7.48 22.20
CA PRO A 91 0.92 -6.33 21.30
C PRO A 91 2.15 -5.48 21.64
N LYS A 92 3.00 -5.24 20.63
CA LYS A 92 4.21 -4.43 20.74
C LYS A 92 4.03 -3.13 19.97
N THR A 93 3.55 -2.11 20.66
CA THR A 93 3.26 -0.79 20.07
C THR A 93 4.29 0.24 20.52
N VAL A 94 4.73 1.10 19.60
CA VAL A 94 5.53 2.29 19.91
C VAL A 94 4.75 3.55 19.56
N LYS A 95 4.98 4.60 20.35
CA LYS A 95 4.48 5.94 20.11
C LYS A 95 5.62 6.82 19.61
N LEU A 96 5.39 7.47 18.49
CA LEU A 96 6.33 8.36 17.80
C LEU A 96 5.90 9.82 18.03
N GLU A 97 6.78 10.78 17.72
CA GLU A 97 6.47 12.23 17.78
C GLU A 97 5.87 12.68 19.12
N SER A 98 6.51 12.30 20.24
CA SER A 98 6.01 12.65 21.59
C SER A 98 4.60 12.14 21.90
N GLY A 99 4.11 11.12 21.18
CA GLY A 99 2.85 10.43 21.50
C GLY A 99 1.76 10.48 20.44
N THR A 100 1.91 11.27 19.38
CA THR A 100 0.83 11.54 18.40
C THR A 100 0.70 10.48 17.32
N THR A 101 1.79 9.79 16.99
CA THR A 101 1.83 8.81 15.90
C THR A 101 2.10 7.41 16.45
N THR A 102 1.46 6.38 15.91
CA THR A 102 1.53 5.01 16.44
C THR A 102 2.10 4.06 15.40
N ALA A 103 3.02 3.20 15.82
CA ALA A 103 3.52 2.11 14.99
C ALA A 103 3.52 0.77 15.76
N HIS A 104 3.38 -0.32 15.03
CA HIS A 104 3.14 -1.66 15.57
C HIS A 104 4.16 -2.66 15.05
N TRP A 105 4.82 -3.38 15.95
CA TRP A 105 5.80 -4.40 15.59
C TRP A 105 5.12 -5.74 15.25
N ILE A 106 5.51 -6.35 14.14
CA ILE A 106 5.21 -7.73 13.81
C ILE A 106 6.52 -8.51 13.86
N GLY A 107 6.58 -9.52 14.76
CA GLY A 107 7.81 -10.27 15.04
C GLY A 107 8.61 -9.75 16.25
N ASN A 108 9.92 -9.98 16.23
CA ASN A 108 10.82 -9.56 17.30
C ASN A 108 11.38 -8.16 17.00
N LYS A 109 11.07 -7.15 17.82
CA LYS A 109 11.58 -5.77 17.66
C LYS A 109 13.12 -5.66 17.67
N ASN A 110 13.81 -6.68 18.19
CA ASN A 110 15.27 -6.76 18.24
C ASN A 110 15.85 -7.57 17.07
N ALA A 111 15.05 -7.93 16.06
CA ALA A 111 15.56 -8.59 14.86
C ALA A 111 16.66 -7.77 14.20
N ASP A 112 17.57 -8.43 13.48
CA ASP A 112 18.75 -7.80 12.88
C ASP A 112 18.32 -6.70 11.89
N VAL A 113 17.39 -7.04 10.99
CA VAL A 113 16.84 -6.14 9.97
C VAL A 113 15.38 -5.79 10.27
N VAL A 114 15.00 -4.54 10.04
CA VAL A 114 13.62 -4.05 10.20
C VAL A 114 13.06 -3.66 8.84
N ILE A 115 11.88 -4.18 8.51
CA ILE A 115 11.08 -3.77 7.37
C ILE A 115 10.09 -2.69 7.85
N LEU A 116 10.30 -1.45 7.44
CA LEU A 116 9.36 -0.36 7.61
C LEU A 116 8.20 -0.55 6.62
N PHE A 117 6.97 -0.70 7.10
CA PHE A 117 5.80 -0.95 6.25
C PHE A 117 4.76 0.18 6.34
N LEU A 118 4.39 0.72 5.18
CA LEU A 118 3.29 1.66 4.99
C LEU A 118 2.17 0.97 4.20
N HIS A 119 1.00 0.80 4.81
CA HIS A 119 -0.11 0.05 4.20
C HIS A 119 -0.81 0.83 3.08
N GLY A 120 -1.51 0.12 2.20
CA GLY A 120 -2.39 0.71 1.18
C GLY A 120 -3.76 1.14 1.71
N GLY A 121 -4.77 1.15 0.84
CA GLY A 121 -6.11 1.62 1.19
C GLY A 121 -6.40 3.06 0.78
N GLY A 122 -5.72 3.57 -0.25
CA GLY A 122 -6.04 4.86 -0.85
C GLY A 122 -5.83 6.07 0.07
N TYR A 123 -4.95 5.98 1.07
CA TYR A 123 -4.79 6.95 2.16
C TYR A 123 -6.03 7.15 3.05
N THR A 124 -7.13 6.44 2.77
CA THR A 124 -8.43 6.62 3.42
C THR A 124 -8.91 5.36 4.14
N GLN A 125 -8.32 4.19 3.94
CA GLN A 125 -8.72 2.96 4.61
C GLN A 125 -7.64 2.49 5.58
N PRO A 126 -8.01 1.90 6.73
CA PRO A 126 -7.05 1.36 7.68
C PRO A 126 -6.36 0.11 7.12
N CYS A 127 -5.24 -0.26 7.73
CA CYS A 127 -4.58 -1.53 7.48
C CYS A 127 -5.53 -2.68 7.82
N THR A 128 -5.61 -3.67 6.93
CA THR A 128 -6.51 -4.83 7.09
C THR A 128 -5.81 -6.00 7.79
N PRO A 129 -6.56 -6.97 8.36
CA PRO A 129 -5.98 -8.19 8.92
C PRO A 129 -5.09 -8.95 7.91
N GLN A 130 -5.43 -8.92 6.62
CA GLN A 130 -4.73 -9.62 5.56
C GLN A 130 -3.31 -9.07 5.35
N HIS A 131 -3.11 -7.75 5.47
CA HIS A 131 -1.77 -7.18 5.47
C HIS A 131 -0.93 -7.74 6.62
N MET A 132 -1.48 -7.77 7.84
CA MET A 132 -0.77 -8.27 9.02
C MET A 132 -0.47 -9.77 8.92
N GLN A 133 -1.42 -10.56 8.41
CA GLN A 133 -1.24 -11.99 8.15
C GLN A 133 -0.14 -12.24 7.10
N TYR A 134 -0.14 -11.46 6.02
CA TYR A 134 0.88 -11.54 4.98
C TYR A 134 2.28 -11.29 5.55
N PHE A 135 2.47 -10.15 6.23
CA PHE A 135 3.78 -9.79 6.79
C PHE A 135 4.21 -10.70 7.94
N HIS A 136 3.27 -11.19 8.74
CA HIS A 136 3.58 -12.20 9.76
C HIS A 136 4.07 -13.52 9.15
N ARG A 137 3.43 -13.98 8.07
CA ARG A 137 3.89 -15.16 7.33
C ARG A 137 5.29 -14.93 6.75
N LEU A 138 5.52 -13.79 6.10
CA LEU A 138 6.82 -13.41 5.56
C LEU A 138 7.92 -13.43 6.64
N VAL A 139 7.69 -12.76 7.77
CA VAL A 139 8.60 -12.73 8.92
C VAL A 139 8.85 -14.14 9.46
N THR A 140 7.80 -14.94 9.59
CA THR A 140 7.89 -16.31 10.09
C THR A 140 8.73 -17.19 9.17
N ASP A 141 8.54 -17.09 7.87
CA ASP A 141 9.18 -17.96 6.89
C ASP A 141 10.65 -17.61 6.69
N LEU A 142 11.00 -16.32 6.65
CA LEU A 142 12.39 -15.87 6.55
C LEU A 142 13.17 -16.10 7.84
N ASN A 143 12.56 -15.94 9.02
CA ASN A 143 13.24 -16.18 10.30
C ASN A 143 13.43 -17.66 10.65
N LYS A 144 12.81 -18.58 9.89
CA LYS A 144 13.02 -20.03 10.03
C LYS A 144 14.22 -20.54 9.25
N LEU A 145 14.82 -19.71 8.40
CA LEU A 145 16.01 -20.09 7.64
C LEU A 145 17.18 -20.26 8.61
N SER A 146 17.72 -21.48 8.69
CA SER A 146 18.82 -21.84 9.59
C SER A 146 20.19 -21.71 8.93
N ASP A 147 20.32 -20.87 7.90
CA ASP A 147 21.50 -20.72 7.05
C ASP A 147 22.37 -19.49 7.39
N GLY A 148 22.06 -18.82 8.51
CA GLY A 148 22.74 -17.58 8.91
C GLY A 148 22.12 -16.31 8.34
N THR A 149 20.99 -16.42 7.61
CA THR A 149 20.20 -15.25 7.18
C THR A 149 19.83 -14.39 8.40
N PRO A 150 20.11 -13.07 8.38
CA PRO A 150 19.70 -12.14 9.42
C PRO A 150 18.21 -12.22 9.71
N SER A 151 17.86 -12.19 10.99
CA SER A 151 16.46 -12.17 11.40
C SER A 151 15.79 -10.85 10.99
N ILE A 152 14.52 -10.92 10.63
CA ILE A 152 13.71 -9.78 10.23
C ILE A 152 12.53 -9.54 11.16
N SER A 153 12.07 -8.29 11.19
CA SER A 153 10.79 -7.89 11.78
C SER A 153 10.15 -6.79 10.93
N VAL A 154 8.86 -6.53 11.13
CA VAL A 154 8.15 -5.45 10.43
C VAL A 154 7.69 -4.42 11.44
N LEU A 155 7.87 -3.13 11.12
CA LEU A 155 7.26 -2.01 11.84
C LEU A 155 6.20 -1.36 10.94
N LEU A 156 4.94 -1.61 11.26
CA LEU A 156 3.77 -1.09 10.55
C LEU A 156 3.38 0.29 11.12
N LEU A 157 3.31 1.31 10.26
CA LEU A 157 2.79 2.62 10.65
C LEU A 157 1.26 2.66 10.63
N ALA A 158 0.65 3.06 11.73
CA ALA A 158 -0.77 3.46 11.77
C ALA A 158 -0.88 4.96 11.47
N TYR A 159 -0.57 5.36 10.23
CA TYR A 159 -0.60 6.77 9.83
C TYR A 159 -2.04 7.30 9.81
N THR A 160 -2.18 8.61 10.02
CA THR A 160 -3.49 9.26 10.06
C THR A 160 -4.09 9.33 8.66
N LEU A 161 -5.35 8.92 8.53
CA LEU A 161 -6.00 8.77 7.24
C LEU A 161 -6.67 10.08 6.80
N ALA A 162 -6.87 10.24 5.50
CA ALA A 162 -7.66 11.32 4.92
C ALA A 162 -9.17 11.00 4.99
N PRO A 163 -10.07 11.97 5.20
CA PRO A 163 -9.83 13.42 5.16
C PRO A 163 -9.40 14.06 6.49
N GLU A 164 -9.31 13.31 7.60
CA GLU A 164 -8.94 13.85 8.92
C GLU A 164 -7.53 14.43 8.95
N ALA A 165 -6.62 13.86 8.15
CA ALA A 165 -5.32 14.43 7.84
C ALA A 165 -5.09 14.42 6.33
N GLN A 166 -4.57 15.53 5.82
CA GLN A 166 -4.24 15.72 4.42
C GLN A 166 -2.72 15.68 4.22
N PHE A 167 -2.28 15.41 3.00
CA PHE A 167 -0.89 15.53 2.62
C PHE A 167 -0.35 16.93 2.99
N PRO A 168 0.83 17.06 3.64
CA PRO A 168 1.86 16.04 3.80
C PRO A 168 1.93 15.37 5.19
N ILE A 169 0.83 15.33 5.96
CA ILE A 169 0.86 14.76 7.34
C ILE A 169 1.29 13.30 7.35
N GLN A 170 0.80 12.47 6.42
CA GLN A 170 1.18 11.06 6.33
C GLN A 170 2.68 10.89 6.04
N LEU A 171 3.24 11.74 5.19
CA LEU A 171 4.67 11.76 4.88
C LEU A 171 5.48 12.14 6.13
N LYS A 172 5.02 13.16 6.87
CA LYS A 172 5.66 13.56 8.15
C LYS A 172 5.70 12.40 9.14
N GLN A 173 4.61 11.65 9.27
CA GLN A 173 4.54 10.48 10.15
C GLN A 173 5.46 9.34 9.68
N ALA A 174 5.61 9.13 8.37
CA ALA A 174 6.56 8.17 7.80
C ALA A 174 8.01 8.57 8.08
N VAL A 175 8.36 9.86 7.93
CA VAL A 175 9.67 10.41 8.29
C VAL A 175 9.95 10.21 9.78
N SER A 176 8.96 10.44 10.64
CA SER A 176 9.09 10.23 12.09
C SER A 176 9.31 8.77 12.47
N MET A 177 8.71 7.81 11.75
CA MET A 177 8.98 6.39 11.96
C MET A 177 10.40 5.99 11.53
N LEU A 178 10.88 6.50 10.39
CA LEU A 178 12.25 6.26 9.97
C LEU A 178 13.26 6.91 10.94
N SER A 179 12.98 8.14 11.39
CA SER A 179 13.78 8.83 12.40
C SER A 179 13.85 8.05 13.72
N TYR A 180 12.73 7.48 14.17
CA TYR A 180 12.70 6.60 15.34
C TYR A 180 13.61 5.39 15.17
N LEU A 181 13.56 4.70 14.02
CA LEU A 181 14.42 3.54 13.76
C LEU A 181 15.90 3.90 13.83
N LEU A 182 16.29 5.02 13.23
CA LEU A 182 17.68 5.48 13.17
C LEU A 182 18.19 6.00 14.53
N ASN A 183 17.41 6.86 15.19
CA ASN A 183 17.90 7.66 16.31
C ASN A 183 17.53 7.09 17.68
N GLU A 184 16.41 6.39 17.81
CA GLU A 184 15.93 5.85 19.09
C GLU A 184 16.10 4.33 19.17
N ALA A 185 15.77 3.59 18.11
CA ALA A 185 16.01 2.15 18.03
C ALA A 185 17.46 1.80 17.64
N GLY A 186 18.26 2.80 17.24
CA GLY A 186 19.69 2.65 16.96
C GLY A 186 20.02 1.75 15.76
N LYS A 187 19.12 1.66 14.77
CA LYS A 187 19.34 0.89 13.54
C LYS A 187 20.24 1.65 12.57
N SER A 188 21.18 0.95 11.95
CA SER A 188 21.88 1.48 10.77
C SER A 188 20.89 1.60 9.60
N PRO A 189 21.03 2.57 8.67
CA PRO A 189 20.24 2.58 7.44
C PRO A 189 20.30 1.25 6.67
N MET A 190 21.47 0.58 6.69
CA MET A 190 21.65 -0.74 6.08
C MET A 190 20.99 -1.89 6.87
N ASP A 191 20.38 -1.65 8.03
CA ASP A 191 19.55 -2.61 8.75
C ASP A 191 18.05 -2.34 8.53
N ILE A 192 17.72 -1.40 7.63
CA ILE A 192 16.36 -0.99 7.35
C ILE A 192 16.04 -1.29 5.90
N MET A 193 15.01 -2.10 5.70
CA MET A 193 14.30 -2.22 4.44
C MET A 193 12.99 -1.46 4.53
N ILE A 194 12.44 -1.01 3.40
CA ILE A 194 11.17 -0.28 3.38
C ILE A 194 10.22 -0.89 2.35
N THR A 195 8.93 -0.91 2.67
CA THR A 195 7.92 -1.49 1.78
C THR A 195 6.57 -0.82 1.95
N GLY A 196 5.76 -0.89 0.90
CA GLY A 196 4.40 -0.42 0.92
C GLY A 196 3.61 -0.90 -0.28
N ASP A 197 2.30 -1.00 -0.12
CA ASP A 197 1.38 -1.40 -1.18
C ASP A 197 0.46 -0.24 -1.56
N SER A 198 0.09 -0.13 -2.84
CA SER A 198 -0.90 0.87 -3.29
C SER A 198 -0.53 2.29 -2.84
N ALA A 199 -1.43 2.98 -2.14
CA ALA A 199 -1.19 4.26 -1.49
C ALA A 199 0.04 4.26 -0.54
N GLY A 200 0.29 3.18 0.19
CA GLY A 200 1.47 3.03 1.03
C GLY A 200 2.76 2.93 0.22
N GLY A 201 2.70 2.29 -0.96
CA GLY A 201 3.80 2.29 -1.92
C GLY A 201 4.08 3.69 -2.49
N GLY A 202 3.03 4.46 -2.79
CA GLY A 202 3.15 5.89 -3.13
C GLY A 202 3.76 6.71 -1.99
N LEU A 203 3.37 6.42 -0.74
CA LEU A 203 3.92 7.08 0.44
C LEU A 203 5.40 6.73 0.68
N ILE A 204 5.84 5.52 0.35
CA ILE A 204 7.27 5.16 0.35
C ILE A 204 8.04 5.97 -0.69
N LEU A 205 7.52 6.13 -1.91
CA LEU A 205 8.14 6.99 -2.93
C LEU A 205 8.19 8.46 -2.49
N SER A 206 7.18 8.92 -1.75
CA SER A 206 7.14 10.23 -1.10
C SER A 206 8.24 10.38 -0.04
N LEU A 207 8.42 9.35 0.81
CA LEU A 207 9.49 9.30 1.82
C LEU A 207 10.88 9.30 1.18
N LEU A 208 11.09 8.48 0.16
CA LEU A 208 12.35 8.46 -0.60
C LEU A 208 12.62 9.80 -1.28
N SER A 209 11.59 10.42 -1.87
CA SER A 209 11.69 11.78 -2.43
C SER A 209 12.05 12.80 -1.36
N HIS A 210 11.51 12.71 -0.14
CA HIS A 210 11.87 13.60 0.96
C HIS A 210 13.33 13.44 1.41
N LEU A 211 13.87 12.21 1.40
CA LEU A 211 15.27 11.95 1.76
C LEU A 211 16.24 12.53 0.71
N LEU A 212 15.85 12.51 -0.57
CA LEU A 212 16.64 13.08 -1.66
C LEU A 212 16.47 14.61 -1.77
N HIS A 213 15.23 15.07 -1.66
CA HIS A 213 14.77 16.45 -1.78
C HIS A 213 13.91 16.79 -0.55
N PRO A 214 14.47 17.41 0.50
CA PRO A 214 13.70 17.68 1.71
C PRO A 214 12.46 18.54 1.46
N HIS A 215 11.29 17.96 1.70
CA HIS A 215 10.01 18.67 1.64
C HIS A 215 10.03 19.89 2.60
N PRO A 216 9.60 21.09 2.17
CA PRO A 216 9.75 22.33 2.95
C PRO A 216 9.04 22.31 4.31
N ASP A 217 7.89 21.64 4.40
CA ASP A 217 7.07 21.60 5.62
C ASP A 217 7.42 20.45 6.59
N ILE A 218 8.44 19.64 6.27
CA ILE A 218 8.81 18.45 7.06
C ILE A 218 10.27 18.56 7.49
N PRO A 219 10.60 18.25 8.77
CA PRO A 219 11.99 18.23 9.22
C PRO A 219 12.86 17.32 8.35
N LYS A 220 13.95 17.87 7.83
CA LYS A 220 14.93 17.11 7.06
C LYS A 220 15.45 15.92 7.89
N LEU A 221 15.37 14.72 7.32
CA LEU A 221 16.04 13.54 7.83
C LEU A 221 17.22 13.18 6.93
N SER A 222 18.42 13.09 7.49
CA SER A 222 19.62 12.68 6.75
C SER A 222 19.98 11.26 7.15
N ILE A 223 20.36 10.45 6.16
CA ILE A 223 20.89 9.10 6.37
C ILE A 223 22.37 9.06 6.01
N SER A 224 23.16 8.28 6.75
CA SER A 224 24.60 8.18 6.58
C SER A 224 25.03 7.26 5.44
N MET A 225 24.12 6.39 4.98
CA MET A 225 24.30 5.44 3.90
C MET A 225 22.90 5.05 3.36
N PRO A 226 22.82 4.42 2.18
CA PRO A 226 21.54 4.00 1.62
C PRO A 226 20.81 3.03 2.55
N LEU A 227 19.47 3.07 2.50
CA LEU A 227 18.62 2.02 3.03
C LEU A 227 18.90 0.71 2.31
N ARG A 228 18.80 -0.43 3.01
CA ARG A 228 19.18 -1.75 2.46
C ARG A 228 18.43 -2.08 1.18
N ALA A 229 17.10 -1.93 1.20
CA ALA A 229 16.26 -2.26 0.05
C ALA A 229 14.87 -1.62 0.16
N ALA A 230 14.22 -1.40 -0.97
CA ALA A 230 12.81 -1.03 -1.07
C ALA A 230 12.04 -2.04 -1.92
N PHE A 231 10.88 -2.49 -1.44
CA PHE A 231 9.97 -3.33 -2.24
C PHE A 231 8.56 -2.75 -2.26
N LEU A 232 8.03 -2.45 -3.44
CA LEU A 232 6.73 -1.79 -3.60
C LEU A 232 5.76 -2.68 -4.37
N TYR A 233 4.54 -2.83 -3.84
CA TYR A 233 3.45 -3.55 -4.50
C TYR A 233 2.47 -2.55 -5.11
N SER A 234 2.33 -2.57 -6.43
CA SER A 234 1.38 -1.75 -7.17
C SER A 234 1.33 -0.29 -6.65
N PRO A 235 2.47 0.41 -6.50
CA PRO A 235 2.48 1.71 -5.84
C PRO A 235 1.58 2.69 -6.58
N TRP A 236 0.78 3.46 -5.84
CA TRP A 236 -0.13 4.42 -6.45
C TRP A 236 0.64 5.69 -6.83
N VAL A 237 1.12 5.73 -8.08
CA VAL A 237 2.04 6.77 -8.58
C VAL A 237 1.37 7.92 -9.32
N SER A 238 0.11 7.77 -9.73
CA SER A 238 -0.67 8.80 -10.42
C SER A 238 -2.13 8.81 -10.01
N PHE A 239 -2.71 9.99 -9.88
CA PHE A 239 -4.13 10.22 -9.66
C PHE A 239 -4.92 10.39 -10.97
N ASP A 240 -4.24 10.37 -12.12
CA ASP A 240 -4.89 10.38 -13.42
C ASP A 240 -5.54 9.03 -13.75
N THR A 241 -6.87 9.06 -13.85
CA THR A 241 -7.71 7.90 -14.15
C THR A 241 -8.07 7.78 -15.64
N SER A 242 -7.39 8.53 -16.52
CA SER A 242 -7.65 8.56 -17.96
C SER A 242 -6.83 7.56 -18.79
N HIS A 243 -5.86 6.87 -18.18
CA HIS A 243 -5.04 5.86 -18.85
C HIS A 243 -5.87 4.70 -19.42
N ASP A 244 -5.41 4.12 -20.53
CA ASP A 244 -6.04 3.00 -21.24
C ASP A 244 -6.31 1.78 -20.34
N SER A 245 -5.40 1.49 -19.41
CA SER A 245 -5.51 0.39 -18.43
C SER A 245 -6.79 0.46 -17.61
N TYR A 246 -7.31 1.65 -17.29
CA TYR A 246 -8.59 1.80 -16.58
C TYR A 246 -9.77 1.23 -17.35
N THR A 247 -9.73 1.29 -18.68
CA THR A 247 -10.78 0.71 -19.55
C THR A 247 -10.51 -0.75 -19.85
N LYS A 248 -9.25 -1.12 -20.14
CA LYS A 248 -8.88 -2.50 -20.54
C LYS A 248 -8.99 -3.52 -19.39
N ASN A 249 -8.79 -3.06 -18.16
CA ASN A 249 -8.73 -3.91 -16.96
C ASN A 249 -9.90 -3.69 -15.97
N ASP A 250 -10.92 -2.92 -16.35
CA ASP A 250 -12.05 -2.51 -15.48
C ASP A 250 -12.74 -3.67 -14.74
N VAL A 251 -12.90 -4.82 -15.40
CA VAL A 251 -13.52 -6.03 -14.85
C VAL A 251 -12.50 -7.02 -14.27
N LYS A 252 -11.21 -6.81 -14.53
CA LYS A 252 -10.10 -7.68 -14.10
C LYS A 252 -9.46 -7.23 -12.80
N ASP A 253 -9.68 -5.98 -12.40
CA ASP A 253 -9.17 -5.39 -11.16
C ASP A 253 -10.29 -5.07 -10.16
N THR A 254 -9.92 -4.76 -8.92
CA THR A 254 -10.82 -4.39 -7.82
C THR A 254 -11.10 -2.89 -7.74
N LEU A 255 -10.22 -2.05 -8.29
CA LEU A 255 -10.32 -0.60 -8.20
C LEU A 255 -11.21 -0.01 -9.28
N VAL A 256 -11.86 1.11 -8.96
CA VAL A 256 -12.74 1.86 -9.88
C VAL A 256 -12.30 3.32 -9.95
N PRO A 257 -12.40 3.99 -11.11
CA PRO A 257 -11.92 5.37 -11.26
C PRO A 257 -12.51 6.37 -10.26
N ASP A 258 -13.80 6.28 -9.97
CA ASP A 258 -14.49 7.27 -9.13
C ASP A 258 -14.01 7.25 -7.67
N ILE A 259 -13.78 6.07 -7.09
CA ILE A 259 -13.28 5.97 -5.72
C ILE A 259 -11.84 6.48 -5.61
N LEU A 260 -11.02 6.22 -6.63
CA LEU A 260 -9.63 6.68 -6.67
C LEU A 260 -9.56 8.20 -6.70
N ARG A 261 -10.40 8.86 -7.49
CA ARG A 261 -10.48 10.33 -7.54
C ARG A 261 -10.96 10.92 -6.21
N LYS A 262 -11.96 10.31 -5.56
CA LYS A 262 -12.43 10.71 -4.23
C LYS A 262 -11.33 10.59 -3.17
N TRP A 263 -10.60 9.47 -3.19
CA TRP A 263 -9.48 9.22 -2.28
C TRP A 263 -8.34 10.21 -2.50
N ALA A 264 -7.94 10.45 -3.74
CA ALA A 264 -6.88 11.39 -4.08
C ALA A 264 -7.27 12.84 -3.71
N GLY A 265 -8.50 13.27 -4.03
CA GLY A 265 -8.99 14.59 -3.62
C GLY A 265 -9.04 14.76 -2.10
N SER A 266 -9.44 13.71 -1.36
CA SER A 266 -9.44 13.74 0.11
C SER A 266 -8.02 13.79 0.68
N TYR A 267 -7.09 13.04 0.07
CA TYR A 267 -5.68 13.02 0.46
C TYR A 267 -4.99 14.36 0.22
N LEU A 268 -5.25 15.00 -0.93
CA LEU A 268 -4.71 16.32 -1.26
C LEU A 268 -5.45 17.48 -0.60
N GLY A 269 -6.61 17.22 0.01
CA GLY A 269 -7.44 18.27 0.61
C GLY A 269 -8.11 19.21 -0.39
N THR A 270 -8.27 18.75 -1.63
CA THR A 270 -8.83 19.57 -2.73
C THR A 270 -10.34 19.43 -2.88
N VAL A 271 -10.98 18.57 -2.08
CA VAL A 271 -12.43 18.40 -2.05
C VAL A 271 -12.97 18.45 -0.63
N ASP A 272 -14.10 19.14 -0.45
CA ASP A 272 -14.91 19.07 0.76
C ASP A 272 -15.94 17.95 0.54
N ARG A 273 -15.79 16.81 1.24
CA ARG A 273 -16.76 15.69 1.37
C ARG A 273 -16.89 14.65 0.25
N GLU A 274 -15.90 13.77 0.09
CA GLU A 274 -15.99 12.49 -0.66
C GLU A 274 -16.65 12.55 -2.06
N THR A 275 -16.72 13.74 -2.64
CA THR A 275 -17.34 13.97 -3.93
C THR A 275 -16.30 13.66 -4.98
N ASP A 276 -16.69 12.99 -6.05
CA ASP A 276 -15.78 12.74 -7.16
C ASP A 276 -15.43 14.09 -7.82
N PRO A 277 -14.17 14.57 -7.75
CA PRO A 277 -13.77 15.82 -8.39
C PRO A 277 -13.70 15.72 -9.92
N GLY A 278 -13.80 14.52 -10.50
CA GLY A 278 -13.36 14.31 -11.87
C GLY A 278 -11.84 14.44 -11.94
N VAL A 279 -11.32 15.38 -12.73
CA VAL A 279 -9.85 15.53 -12.80
C VAL A 279 -9.30 15.96 -11.44
N VAL A 280 -8.41 15.15 -10.87
CA VAL A 280 -7.72 15.46 -9.62
C VAL A 280 -6.61 16.46 -9.93
N VAL A 281 -6.55 17.55 -9.17
CA VAL A 281 -5.52 18.59 -9.27
C VAL A 281 -4.83 18.77 -7.92
N GLY A 282 -3.65 19.40 -7.92
CA GLY A 282 -2.89 19.70 -6.70
C GLY A 282 -1.84 18.64 -6.32
N GLY A 283 -1.67 17.60 -7.14
CA GLY A 283 -0.53 16.68 -7.05
C GLY A 283 0.81 17.40 -7.30
N ASN A 284 1.88 16.85 -6.74
CA ASN A 284 3.26 17.27 -7.00
C ASN A 284 4.20 16.06 -6.94
N ASN A 285 5.50 16.27 -7.16
CA ASN A 285 6.50 15.18 -7.19
C ASN A 285 6.55 14.32 -5.92
N TYR A 286 6.07 14.82 -4.77
CA TYR A 286 6.01 14.06 -3.53
C TYR A 286 4.71 13.27 -3.37
N SER A 287 3.56 13.84 -3.75
CA SER A 287 2.25 13.22 -3.56
C SER A 287 1.81 12.36 -4.76
N GLU A 288 2.31 12.67 -5.95
CA GLU A 288 2.01 12.00 -7.21
C GLU A 288 3.31 11.75 -8.00
N PRO A 289 4.06 10.68 -7.67
CA PRO A 289 5.41 10.42 -8.20
C PRO A 289 5.54 10.45 -9.73
N LEU A 290 4.50 10.09 -10.49
CA LEU A 290 4.55 10.11 -11.95
C LEU A 290 4.72 11.53 -12.54
N LEU A 291 4.32 12.57 -11.80
CA LEU A 291 4.51 13.96 -12.23
C LEU A 291 5.98 14.37 -12.29
N ALA A 292 6.84 13.69 -11.52
CA ALA A 292 8.26 13.98 -11.50
C ALA A 292 8.93 13.56 -12.82
N ASP A 293 9.84 14.39 -13.33
CA ASP A 293 10.72 14.03 -14.43
C ASP A 293 11.80 13.04 -13.99
N ALA A 294 12.47 12.39 -14.95
CA ALA A 294 13.56 11.45 -14.67
C ALA A 294 14.64 12.06 -13.77
N SER A 295 14.98 13.34 -13.96
CA SER A 295 16.00 14.04 -13.18
C SER A 295 15.67 14.17 -11.69
N TRP A 296 14.40 14.06 -11.30
CA TRP A 296 14.01 14.03 -9.89
C TRP A 296 14.56 12.80 -9.16
N TRP A 297 14.72 11.70 -9.88
CA TRP A 297 15.16 10.40 -9.34
C TRP A 297 16.67 10.19 -9.44
N GLU A 298 17.40 11.13 -10.01
CA GLU A 298 18.86 11.11 -10.05
C GLU A 298 19.44 11.13 -8.63
N GLY A 299 20.29 10.17 -8.31
CA GLY A 299 20.87 10.02 -6.97
C GLY A 299 20.08 9.12 -6.03
N MET A 300 18.94 8.53 -6.44
CA MET A 300 18.14 7.65 -5.58
C MET A 300 18.91 6.41 -5.07
N HIS A 301 19.91 5.93 -5.82
CA HIS A 301 20.82 4.86 -5.38
C HIS A 301 21.65 5.22 -4.13
N ASN A 302 21.80 6.52 -3.81
CA ASN A 302 22.40 6.98 -2.55
C ASN A 302 21.42 6.95 -1.37
N ILE A 303 20.12 6.82 -1.65
CA ILE A 303 19.06 6.79 -0.65
C ILE A 303 18.61 5.36 -0.36
N VAL A 304 18.54 4.51 -1.38
CA VAL A 304 18.21 3.09 -1.26
C VAL A 304 19.12 2.27 -2.17
N LYS A 305 19.69 1.19 -1.65
CA LYS A 305 20.67 0.38 -2.39
C LYS A 305 20.03 -0.46 -3.50
N ASP A 306 18.92 -1.11 -3.18
CA ASP A 306 18.20 -2.01 -4.08
C ASP A 306 16.70 -1.68 -4.08
N MET A 307 16.06 -1.69 -5.24
CA MET A 307 14.62 -1.48 -5.32
C MET A 307 13.93 -2.45 -6.28
N TRP A 308 12.83 -3.03 -5.82
CA TRP A 308 11.92 -3.77 -6.68
C TRP A 308 10.51 -3.17 -6.62
N ILE A 309 10.02 -2.74 -7.78
CA ILE A 309 8.64 -2.33 -8.00
C ILE A 309 7.94 -3.47 -8.71
N TRP A 310 6.91 -4.01 -8.08
CA TRP A 310 6.07 -5.04 -8.66
C TRP A 310 4.66 -4.50 -8.89
N ALA A 311 4.02 -4.93 -9.97
CA ALA A 311 2.67 -4.55 -10.37
C ALA A 311 1.98 -5.74 -11.05
N GLY A 312 0.65 -5.76 -11.14
CA GLY A 312 -0.11 -6.80 -11.85
C GLY A 312 -0.44 -6.39 -13.29
N GLU A 313 -0.34 -7.29 -14.28
CA GLU A 313 -0.72 -6.98 -15.67
C GLU A 313 -2.22 -6.70 -15.85
N ASN A 314 -3.06 -7.17 -14.93
CA ASN A 314 -4.50 -6.96 -14.93
C ASN A 314 -4.94 -5.79 -14.04
N GLU A 315 -4.03 -4.94 -13.56
CA GLU A 315 -4.39 -3.80 -12.70
C GLU A 315 -4.68 -2.52 -13.49
N VAL A 316 -5.49 -1.62 -12.92
CA VAL A 316 -5.83 -0.34 -13.54
C VAL A 316 -4.67 0.67 -13.51
N PHE A 317 -3.70 0.50 -12.61
CA PHE A 317 -2.48 1.32 -12.54
C PHE A 317 -1.39 0.92 -13.53
N LEU A 318 -1.60 -0.10 -14.37
CA LEU A 318 -0.55 -0.67 -15.21
C LEU A 318 0.18 0.36 -16.08
N ASP A 319 -0.56 1.22 -16.78
CA ASP A 319 0.06 2.17 -17.71
C ASP A 319 0.79 3.28 -16.96
N SER A 320 0.21 3.82 -15.88
CA SER A 320 0.88 4.83 -15.04
C SER A 320 2.13 4.28 -14.35
N LEU A 321 2.14 2.99 -13.99
CA LEU A 321 3.31 2.29 -13.45
C LEU A 321 4.40 2.05 -14.49
N ARG A 322 4.03 1.80 -15.76
CA ARG A 322 5.00 1.71 -16.87
C ARG A 322 5.65 3.06 -17.13
N ASP A 323 4.85 4.12 -17.21
CA ASP A 323 5.36 5.47 -17.45
C ASP A 323 6.26 5.94 -16.30
N PHE A 324 5.83 5.68 -15.05
CA PHE A 324 6.65 5.97 -13.87
C PHE A 324 7.93 5.15 -13.88
N GLY A 325 7.82 3.85 -14.14
CA GLY A 325 8.94 2.92 -14.18
C GLY A 325 10.01 3.32 -15.20
N ALA A 326 9.60 3.83 -16.38
CA ALA A 326 10.51 4.37 -17.38
C ALA A 326 11.26 5.60 -16.84
N LYS A 327 10.53 6.61 -16.34
CA LYS A 327 11.14 7.84 -15.78
C LYS A 327 12.07 7.53 -14.60
N PHE A 328 11.63 6.68 -13.68
CA PHE A 328 12.40 6.30 -12.51
C PHE A 328 13.69 5.56 -12.91
N SER A 329 13.58 4.58 -13.81
CA SER A 329 14.73 3.79 -14.25
C SER A 329 15.75 4.66 -14.99
N ASP A 330 15.29 5.60 -15.81
CA ASP A 330 16.16 6.53 -16.50
C ASP A 330 16.88 7.47 -15.52
N GLY A 331 16.16 8.06 -14.56
CA GLY A 331 16.76 8.88 -13.51
C GLY A 331 17.77 8.10 -12.65
N TRP A 332 17.44 6.86 -12.30
CA TRP A 332 18.33 5.97 -11.55
C TRP A 332 19.66 5.75 -12.28
N LYS A 333 19.60 5.35 -13.56
CA LYS A 333 20.78 5.08 -14.40
C LYS A 333 21.60 6.34 -14.65
N VAL A 334 20.94 7.45 -15.03
CA VAL A 334 21.61 8.74 -15.29
C VAL A 334 22.30 9.25 -14.03
N GLY A 335 21.69 9.07 -12.86
CA GLY A 335 22.29 9.41 -11.58
C GLY A 335 23.50 8.55 -11.21
N GLY A 336 23.78 7.44 -11.91
CA GLY A 336 24.89 6.53 -11.64
C GLY A 336 24.52 5.27 -10.84
N GLY A 337 23.21 5.01 -10.65
CA GLY A 337 22.74 3.78 -10.03
C GLY A 337 22.90 2.58 -10.95
N ALA A 338 23.27 1.42 -10.38
CA ALA A 338 23.44 0.19 -11.13
C ALA A 338 22.09 -0.38 -11.61
N GLU A 339 22.02 -0.85 -12.86
CA GLU A 339 20.77 -1.31 -13.48
C GLU A 339 20.23 -2.57 -12.78
N GLU A 340 21.11 -3.48 -12.35
CA GLU A 340 20.77 -4.70 -11.62
C GLU A 340 20.18 -4.45 -10.22
N SER A 341 20.37 -3.24 -9.68
CA SER A 341 19.83 -2.83 -8.38
C SER A 341 18.40 -2.33 -8.47
N ILE A 342 17.84 -2.15 -9.67
CA ILE A 342 16.42 -1.85 -9.86
C ILE A 342 15.72 -2.97 -10.63
N LYS A 343 14.53 -3.30 -10.20
CA LYS A 343 13.68 -4.28 -10.86
C LYS A 343 12.28 -3.72 -10.98
N LEU A 344 11.75 -3.67 -12.20
CA LEU A 344 10.35 -3.40 -12.49
C LEU A 344 9.74 -4.67 -13.07
N GLU A 345 8.74 -5.23 -12.39
CA GLU A 345 8.13 -6.50 -12.79
C GLU A 345 6.61 -6.39 -12.82
N PHE A 346 6.02 -6.98 -13.87
CA PHE A 346 4.57 -7.06 -14.05
C PHE A 346 4.13 -8.52 -13.96
N GLY A 347 3.48 -8.88 -12.86
CA GLY A 347 2.95 -10.21 -12.58
C GLY A 347 1.85 -10.57 -13.57
N LYS A 348 2.07 -11.65 -14.32
CA LYS A 348 1.14 -12.10 -15.35
C LYS A 348 -0.20 -12.45 -14.74
N ASN A 349 -1.27 -11.91 -15.32
CA ASN A 349 -2.65 -12.11 -14.88
C ASN A 349 -3.00 -11.59 -13.46
N ASP A 350 -2.04 -11.00 -12.73
CA ASP A 350 -2.29 -10.48 -11.40
C ASP A 350 -3.02 -9.13 -11.43
N ALA A 351 -3.89 -8.94 -10.45
CA ALA A 351 -4.59 -7.67 -10.22
C ALA A 351 -3.86 -6.82 -9.18
N HIS A 352 -4.41 -5.65 -8.87
CA HIS A 352 -3.87 -4.75 -7.86
C HIS A 352 -3.60 -5.48 -6.53
N ILE A 353 -2.42 -5.26 -5.95
CA ILE A 353 -1.98 -5.83 -4.66
C ILE A 353 -2.13 -7.36 -4.55
N GLY A 354 -1.88 -8.08 -5.67
CA GLY A 354 -2.02 -9.55 -5.79
C GLY A 354 -1.59 -10.36 -4.56
N PRO A 355 -0.38 -10.17 -3.99
CA PRO A 355 0.06 -10.89 -2.80
C PRO A 355 -0.84 -10.75 -1.57
N ILE A 356 -1.41 -9.56 -1.33
CA ILE A 356 -2.35 -9.32 -0.24
C ILE A 356 -3.73 -9.93 -0.57
N MET A 357 -4.15 -9.86 -1.84
CA MET A 357 -5.38 -10.48 -2.32
C MET A 357 -5.36 -12.01 -2.19
N ASP A 358 -4.22 -12.65 -2.43
CA ASP A 358 -4.09 -14.11 -2.27
C ASP A 358 -4.30 -14.53 -0.80
N VAL A 359 -3.85 -13.71 0.16
CA VAL A 359 -4.14 -13.92 1.59
C VAL A 359 -5.62 -13.71 1.89
N MET A 360 -6.25 -12.68 1.30
CA MET A 360 -7.69 -12.44 1.43
C MET A 360 -8.52 -13.61 0.91
N LEU A 361 -8.07 -14.23 -0.19
CA LEU A 361 -8.68 -15.39 -0.82
C LEU A 361 -8.34 -16.71 -0.12
N GLN A 362 -7.58 -16.67 0.97
CA GLN A 362 -7.16 -17.83 1.76
C GLN A 362 -6.44 -18.89 0.93
N TYR A 363 -5.66 -18.47 -0.07
CA TYR A 363 -4.81 -19.41 -0.79
C TYR A 363 -3.75 -20.00 0.13
N LYS A 364 -3.64 -21.33 0.04
CA LYS A 364 -2.64 -22.09 0.80
C LYS A 364 -1.26 -21.98 0.17
N GLU A 365 -1.21 -21.91 -1.16
CA GLU A 365 0.03 -21.76 -1.92
C GLU A 365 0.35 -20.28 -2.10
N LYS A 366 1.65 -19.97 -2.03
CA LYS A 366 2.17 -18.64 -2.33
C LYS A 366 2.18 -18.43 -3.84
N SER A 367 1.80 -17.24 -4.30
CA SER A 367 1.97 -16.87 -5.71
C SER A 367 3.43 -16.75 -6.09
N GLU A 368 3.71 -16.78 -7.39
CA GLU A 368 5.06 -16.60 -7.95
C GLU A 368 5.71 -15.31 -7.43
N THR A 369 4.94 -14.22 -7.36
CA THR A 369 5.38 -12.94 -6.79
C THR A 369 5.82 -13.06 -5.32
N GLN A 370 5.09 -13.81 -4.49
CA GLN A 370 5.43 -13.98 -3.08
C GLN A 370 6.71 -14.79 -2.91
N LEU A 371 6.85 -15.86 -3.68
CA LEU A 371 8.06 -16.70 -3.70
C LEU A 371 9.26 -15.91 -4.23
N GLY A 372 9.06 -15.14 -5.30
CA GLY A 372 10.06 -14.26 -5.89
C GLY A 372 10.52 -13.19 -4.90
N LEU A 373 9.60 -12.58 -4.14
CA LEU A 373 9.95 -11.65 -3.06
C LEU A 373 10.81 -12.30 -2.00
N GLU A 374 10.39 -13.46 -1.49
CA GLU A 374 11.15 -14.15 -0.44
C GLU A 374 12.57 -14.45 -0.91
N GLU A 375 12.74 -14.90 -2.14
CA GLU A 375 14.05 -15.15 -2.72
C GLU A 375 14.86 -13.85 -2.89
N TRP A 376 14.22 -12.80 -3.41
CA TRP A 376 14.86 -11.49 -3.57
C TRP A 376 15.30 -10.87 -2.25
N LEU A 377 14.51 -11.06 -1.18
CA LEU A 377 14.85 -10.64 0.18
C LEU A 377 15.98 -11.48 0.76
N LYS A 378 15.94 -12.81 0.64
CA LYS A 378 17.02 -13.70 1.12
C LYS A 378 18.39 -13.28 0.59
N VAL A 379 18.49 -13.06 -0.72
CA VAL A 379 19.73 -12.60 -1.37
C VAL A 379 20.25 -11.29 -0.80
N ARG A 380 19.36 -10.41 -0.32
CA ARG A 380 19.72 -9.09 0.25
C ARG A 380 19.89 -9.10 1.76
N LEU A 381 19.47 -10.18 2.42
CA LEU A 381 19.70 -10.42 3.83
C LEU A 381 21.05 -11.09 4.06
N ALA A 382 21.41 -12.07 3.22
CA ALA A 382 22.75 -12.67 3.16
C ALA A 382 23.84 -11.62 2.87
#